data_AF-A0A2N1IF90-F1
#
_entry.id   AF-A0A2N1IF90-F1
#
_cell.length_a   1.000
_cell.length_b   1.000
_cell.length_c   1.000
_cell.angle_alpha   90.00
_cell.angle_beta   90.00
_cell.angle_gamma   90.00
#
_symmetry.space_group_name_H-M   'P 1'
#
loop_
_entity.id
_entity.type
_entity.pdbx_description
1 polymer ?
#
loop_
_entity_poly.entity_id
_entity_poly.type
_entity_poly.pdbx_seq_one_letter_code
_entity_poly.pdbx_strand_id
1 'polypeptide(L)'
;MNSSEAITPLDVVFAKYFNKEEINYLSPLLIKSAGSEEEVISWFQKQAIPAFGNRTAIDMCNSNQSKCLIEYVQSIEFGAFA
;
A
#
# COMPACT_ATOMS: atom_id res chain seq x y z
N MET A 1 -19.09 -23.29 10.49
CA MET A 1 -17.81 -23.28 9.76
C MET A 1 -17.30 -21.85 9.81
N ASN A 2 -16.48 -21.50 10.81
CA ASN A 2 -15.81 -20.21 10.82
C ASN A 2 -14.72 -20.30 9.77
N SER A 3 -15.01 -19.77 8.59
CA SER A 3 -13.94 -19.34 7.68
C SER A 3 -13.20 -18.23 8.42
N SER A 4 -12.14 -18.61 9.14
CA SER A 4 -11.09 -17.68 9.47
C SER A 4 -10.49 -17.25 8.13
N GLU A 5 -11.12 -16.25 7.50
CA GLU A 5 -10.41 -15.37 6.58
C GLU A 5 -9.23 -14.88 7.41
N ALA A 6 -8.06 -15.47 7.19
CA ALA A 6 -6.85 -15.03 7.84
C ALA A 6 -6.60 -13.63 7.30
N ILE A 7 -7.09 -12.63 8.03
CA ILE A 7 -6.81 -11.22 7.78
C ILE A 7 -5.29 -11.15 7.81
N THR A 8 -4.69 -11.13 6.63
CA THR A 8 -3.23 -11.16 6.53
C THR A 8 -2.79 -9.79 7.00
N PRO A 9 -1.97 -9.68 8.06
CA PRO A 9 -1.59 -8.38 8.60
C PRO A 9 -0.95 -7.55 7.49
N LEU A 10 -1.25 -6.25 7.45
CA LEU A 10 -0.66 -5.33 6.48
C LEU A 10 0.87 -5.45 6.45
N ASP A 11 1.46 -5.60 7.63
CA ASP A 11 2.90 -5.80 7.84
C ASP A 11 3.44 -7.03 7.09
N VAL A 12 2.70 -8.15 7.08
CA VAL A 12 3.09 -9.39 6.38
C VAL A 12 2.99 -9.24 4.86
N VAL A 13 1.99 -8.48 4.39
CA VAL A 13 1.85 -8.18 2.95
C VAL A 13 2.98 -7.27 2.50
N PHE A 14 3.28 -6.24 3.28
CA PHE A 14 4.29 -5.25 2.94
C PHE A 14 5.72 -5.77 3.11
N ALA A 15 5.97 -6.68 4.07
CA ALA A 15 7.28 -7.32 4.26
C ALA A 15 7.79 -8.10 3.05
N LYS A 16 6.93 -8.40 2.07
CA LYS A 16 7.34 -9.00 0.79
C LYS A 16 7.98 -8.01 -0.18
N TYR A 17 7.71 -6.72 -0.02
CA TYR A 17 8.06 -5.68 -0.99
C TYR A 17 8.86 -4.52 -0.39
N PHE A 18 8.78 -4.33 0.93
CA PHE A 18 9.32 -3.21 1.68
C PHE A 18 10.13 -3.70 2.88
N ASN A 19 11.08 -2.88 3.32
CA ASN A 19 11.85 -3.09 4.54
C ASN A 19 11.08 -2.58 5.76
N LYS A 20 11.45 -3.05 6.96
CA LYS A 20 10.81 -2.63 8.22
C LYS A 20 10.68 -1.11 8.39
N GLU A 21 11.68 -0.34 7.99
CA GLU A 21 11.64 1.13 8.08
C GLU A 21 10.58 1.73 7.15
N GLU A 22 10.49 1.23 5.92
CA GLU A 22 9.49 1.65 4.92
C GLU A 22 8.08 1.25 5.35
N ILE A 23 7.91 0.06 5.92
CA ILE A 23 6.63 -0.41 6.46
C ILE A 23 6.18 0.45 7.62
N ASN A 24 7.08 0.72 8.57
CA ASN A 24 6.77 1.52 9.75
C ASN A 24 6.42 2.98 9.39
N TYR A 25 6.92 3.47 8.24
CA TYR A 25 6.54 4.76 7.67
C TYR A 25 5.19 4.70 6.93
N LEU A 26 5.02 3.74 6.01
CA LEU A 26 3.85 3.64 5.14
C LEU A 26 2.57 3.19 5.86
N SER A 27 2.67 2.21 6.75
CA SER A 27 1.51 1.62 7.44
C SER A 27 0.64 2.68 8.13
N PRO A 28 1.17 3.52 9.05
CA PRO A 28 0.34 4.53 9.71
C PRO A 28 -0.21 5.60 8.74
N LEU A 29 0.52 5.94 7.68
CA LEU A 29 0.07 6.91 6.67
C LEU A 29 -1.09 6.39 5.84
N LEU A 30 -0.96 5.18 5.33
CA LEU A 30 -1.99 4.54 4.54
C LEU A 30 -3.21 4.21 5.39
N ILE A 31 -3.03 3.75 6.63
CA ILE A 31 -4.14 3.53 7.56
C ILE A 31 -4.87 4.84 7.87
N LYS A 32 -4.13 5.95 8.06
CA LYS A 32 -4.75 7.26 8.26
C LYS A 32 -5.54 7.74 7.04
N SER A 33 -5.07 7.42 5.83
CA SER A 33 -5.74 7.83 4.59
C SER A 33 -6.92 6.93 4.21
N ALA A 34 -6.81 5.62 4.42
CA ALA A 34 -7.83 4.64 4.05
C ALA A 34 -8.80 4.32 5.20
N GLY A 35 -8.45 4.68 6.44
CA GLY A 35 -9.26 4.51 7.64
C GLY A 35 -9.06 3.18 8.38
N SER A 36 -8.57 2.13 7.72
CA SER A 36 -8.34 0.81 8.34
C SER A 36 -7.30 -0.02 7.57
N GLU A 37 -6.64 -0.97 8.24
CA GLU A 37 -5.66 -1.87 7.60
C GLU A 37 -6.27 -2.68 6.46
N GLU A 38 -7.52 -3.14 6.61
CA GLU A 38 -8.25 -3.92 5.60
C GLU A 38 -8.47 -3.09 4.32
N GLU A 39 -8.83 -1.82 4.48
CA GLU A 39 -9.00 -0.88 3.36
C GLU A 39 -7.66 -0.62 2.67
N VAL A 40 -6.56 -0.52 3.42
CA VAL A 40 -5.21 -0.39 2.84
C VAL A 40 -4.84 -1.62 2.02
N ILE A 41 -5.10 -2.83 2.54
CA ILE A 41 -4.82 -4.08 1.80
C ILE A 41 -5.68 -4.15 0.54
N SER A 42 -6.97 -3.81 0.65
CA SER A 42 -7.89 -3.77 -0.47
C SER A 42 -7.44 -2.75 -1.53
N TRP A 43 -7.05 -1.55 -1.12
CA TRP A 43 -6.45 -0.53 -1.98
C TRP A 43 -5.18 -1.06 -2.67
N PHE A 44 -4.28 -1.66 -1.89
CA PHE A 44 -2.99 -2.15 -2.39
C PHE A 44 -3.15 -3.24 -3.45
N GLN A 45 -4.15 -4.10 -3.30
CA GLN A 45 -4.37 -5.25 -4.19
C GLN A 45 -5.34 -4.97 -5.34
N LYS A 46 -6.38 -4.18 -5.11
CA LYS A 46 -7.51 -4.03 -6.03
C LYS A 46 -7.64 -2.65 -6.63
N GLN A 47 -7.12 -1.62 -5.98
CA GLN A 47 -7.29 -0.25 -6.46
C GLN A 47 -6.22 0.12 -7.46
N ALA A 48 -6.68 0.46 -8.66
CA ALA A 48 -5.83 0.97 -9.72
C ALA A 48 -5.40 2.40 -9.39
N ILE A 49 -4.11 2.65 -9.47
CA ILE A 49 -3.53 3.97 -9.26
C ILE A 49 -3.37 4.63 -10.64
N PRO A 50 -4.13 5.70 -10.95
CA PRO A 50 -4.09 6.34 -12.27
C PRO A 50 -2.71 6.92 -12.59
N ALA A 51 -1.97 7.40 -11.59
CA ALA A 51 -0.60 7.89 -11.74
C ALA A 51 0.38 6.82 -12.26
N PHE A 52 0.03 5.53 -12.13
CA PHE A 52 0.83 4.40 -12.60
C PHE A 52 0.20 3.68 -13.80
N GLY A 53 -0.60 4.39 -14.59
CA GLY A 53 -1.25 3.83 -15.78
C GLY A 53 -2.33 2.81 -15.43
N ASN A 54 -3.10 3.09 -14.37
CA ASN A 54 -4.16 2.21 -13.84
C ASN A 54 -3.67 0.84 -13.35
N ARG A 55 -2.41 0.77 -12.90
CA ARG A 55 -1.86 -0.43 -12.23
C ARG A 55 -2.12 -0.38 -10.74
N THR A 56 -2.27 -1.55 -10.13
CA THR A 56 -2.43 -1.67 -8.68
C THR A 56 -1.08 -1.53 -7.97
N ALA A 57 -1.10 -1.17 -6.69
CA ALA A 57 0.13 -1.03 -5.91
C ALA A 57 0.94 -2.34 -5.85
N ILE A 58 0.25 -3.48 -5.77
CA ILE A 58 0.89 -4.81 -5.82
C ILE A 58 1.56 -5.08 -7.17
N ASP A 59 0.98 -4.65 -8.28
CA ASP A 59 1.55 -4.84 -9.63
C ASP A 59 2.84 -4.01 -9.79
N MET A 60 2.83 -2.78 -9.25
CA MET A 60 4.01 -1.94 -9.16
C MET A 60 5.11 -2.58 -8.32
N CYS A 61 4.75 -3.16 -7.17
CA CYS A 61 5.72 -3.84 -6.31
C CYS A 61 6.29 -5.11 -6.98
N ASN A 62 5.47 -5.89 -7.68
CA ASN A 62 5.93 -7.05 -8.47
C ASN A 62 6.87 -6.64 -9.62
N SER A 63 6.70 -5.44 -10.16
CA SER A 63 7.54 -4.89 -11.23
C SER A 63 8.86 -4.27 -10.74
N ASN A 64 9.25 -4.49 -9.47
CA ASN A 64 10.39 -3.82 -8.81
C ASN A 64 10.26 -2.28 -8.76
N GLN A 65 9.05 -1.75 -8.86
CA GLN A 65 8.74 -0.32 -8.78
C GLN A 65 8.13 0.05 -7.42
N SER A 66 8.39 -0.74 -6.38
CA SER A 66 7.94 -0.49 -5.00
C SER A 66 8.41 0.87 -4.48
N LYS A 67 9.63 1.32 -4.84
CA LYS A 67 10.13 2.66 -4.51
C LYS A 67 9.26 3.79 -5.06
N CYS A 68 8.79 3.68 -6.30
CA CYS A 68 7.91 4.69 -6.89
C CYS A 68 6.58 4.77 -6.12
N LEU A 69 6.08 3.66 -5.57
CA LEU A 69 4.90 3.65 -4.72
C LEU A 69 5.14 4.47 -3.44
N ILE A 70 6.30 4.32 -2.80
CA ILE A 70 6.66 5.07 -1.59
C ILE A 70 6.69 6.56 -1.89
N GLU A 71 7.39 6.96 -2.96
CA GLU A 71 7.46 8.36 -3.38
C GLU A 71 6.09 8.93 -3.73
N TYR A 72 5.20 8.11 -4.32
CA TYR A 72 3.82 8.50 -4.59
C TYR A 72 3.01 8.72 -3.31
N VAL A 73 3.09 7.80 -2.34
CA VAL A 73 2.40 7.95 -1.05
C VAL A 73 2.93 9.16 -0.29
N GLN A 74 4.25 9.40 -0.31
CA GLN A 74 4.85 10.61 0.23
C GLN A 74 4.33 11.87 -0.47
N SER A 75 4.24 11.85 -1.81
CA SER A 75 3.72 12.98 -2.58
C SER A 75 2.26 13.29 -2.24
N ILE A 76 1.42 12.27 -1.98
CA ILE A 76 0.05 12.45 -1.50
C ILE A 76 0.03 13.08 -0.10
N GLU A 77 0.89 12.62 0.82
CA GLU A 77 0.98 13.13 2.19
C GLU A 77 1.38 14.60 2.23
N PHE A 78 2.40 14.99 1.46
CA PHE A 78 2.89 16.37 1.39
C PHE A 78 1.96 17.30 0.58
N GLY A 79 0.82 16.82 0.11
CA GLY A 79 -0.15 17.64 -0.62
C GLY A 79 0.37 18.08 -1.99
N ALA A 80 1.18 17.27 -2.66
CA ALA A 80 1.56 17.50 -4.05
C ALA A 80 0.39 17.19 -5.01
N PHE A 81 -0.75 17.83 -4.78
CA PHE A 81 -1.55 18.35 -5.87
C PHE A 81 -0.91 19.69 -6.26
N ALA A 82 0.12 19.64 -7.10
CA ALA A 82 0.53 20.77 -7.91
C ALA A 82 -0.14 20.66 -9.27
#